data_AF-K1RZ84-F1
#
_entry.id   AF-K1RZ84-F1
#
_cell.length_a   1.000
_cell.length_b   1.000
_cell.length_c   1.000
_cell.angle_alpha   90.00
_cell.angle_beta   90.00
_cell.angle_gamma   90.00
#
_symmetry.space_group_name_H-M   'P 1'
#
loop_
_entity.id
_entity.type
_entity.pdbx_description
1 polymer ?
#
loop_
_entity_poly.entity_id
_entity_poly.type
_entity_poly.pdbx_seq_one_letter_code
_entity_poly.pdbx_strand_id
1 'polypeptide(L)' 'DVKAKFPAMYNAFCYGAPPHAGIAPGVDRMIMLICGEESIREIIPFPMTLIGLRMCLVWKGEK' A
#
# COMPACT_ATOMS: atom_id res chain seq x y z
N ASP A 1 18.06 -22.42 -4.44
CA ASP A 1 16.72 -21.90 -4.07
C ASP A 1 16.42 -20.46 -4.50
N VAL A 2 17.23 -19.43 -4.19
CA VAL A 2 16.93 -18.02 -4.56
C VAL A 2 16.91 -17.78 -6.08
N LYS A 3 17.86 -18.35 -6.84
CA LYS A 3 17.87 -18.32 -8.31
C LYS A 3 16.59 -18.88 -8.95
N ALA A 4 15.98 -19.89 -8.32
CA ALA A 4 14.77 -20.54 -8.83
C ALA A 4 13.52 -19.71 -8.52
N LYS A 5 13.48 -19.02 -7.37
CA LYS A 5 12.34 -18.18 -6.96
C LYS A 5 12.36 -16.79 -7.60
N PHE A 6 13.54 -16.22 -7.84
CA PHE A 6 13.70 -14.84 -8.34
C PHE A 6 14.79 -14.72 -9.43
N PRO A 7 14.62 -15.36 -10.60
CA PRO A 7 15.67 -15.40 -11.63
C PRO A 7 15.99 -14.03 -12.23
N ALA A 8 14.97 -13.20 -12.48
CA ALA A 8 15.14 -11.87 -13.06
C ALA A 8 15.92 -10.92 -12.13
N MET A 9 15.55 -10.89 -10.84
CA MET A 9 16.22 -10.07 -9.84
C MET A 9 17.67 -10.53 -9.61
N TYR A 10 17.90 -11.86 -9.54
CA TYR A 10 19.25 -12.41 -9.39
C TYR A 10 20.17 -12.00 -10.55
N ASN A 11 19.70 -12.14 -11.78
CA ASN A 11 20.48 -11.77 -12.96
C ASN A 11 20.79 -10.26 -12.98
N ALA A 12 19.84 -9.41 -12.57
CA ALA A 12 20.03 -7.96 -12.50
C ALA A 12 21.19 -7.56 -11.56
N PHE A 13 21.36 -8.25 -10.44
CA PHE A 13 22.50 -8.00 -9.53
C PHE A 13 23.85 -8.45 -10.10
N CYS A 14 23.88 -9.49 -10.94
CA CYS A 14 25.12 -9.97 -11.58
C CYS A 14 25.69 -9.01 -12.63
N TYR A 15 24.87 -8.10 -13.19
CA TYR A 15 25.31 -7.09 -14.15
C TYR A 15 25.76 -5.77 -13.49
N GLY A 16 26.04 -5.79 -12.17
CA GLY A 16 26.63 -4.64 -11.48
C GLY A 16 25.60 -3.58 -11.10
N ALA A 17 24.46 -3.98 -10.53
CA ALA A 17 23.52 -3.01 -9.96
C ALA A 17 24.22 -2.16 -8.87
N PRO A 18 24.09 -0.81 -8.91
CA PRO A 18 24.74 0.07 -7.95
C PRO A 18 24.14 -0.10 -6.55
N PRO A 19 24.82 0.35 -5.47
CA PRO A 19 24.23 0.35 -4.13
C PRO A 19 23.02 1.30 -4.11
N HIS A 20 21.82 0.74 -4.17
CA HIS A 20 20.55 1.47 -4.12
C HIS A 20 19.79 1.11 -2.85
N ALA A 21 19.26 2.13 -2.19
CA ALA A 21 18.36 1.98 -1.06
C ALA A 21 17.13 2.85 -1.31
N GLY A 22 15.96 2.35 -0.94
CA GLY A 22 14.70 3.07 -1.01
C GLY A 22 13.96 2.97 0.32
N ILE A 23 13.16 3.98 0.62
CA ILE A 23 12.23 3.96 1.75
C ILE A 23 10.82 4.22 1.20
N ALA A 24 9.84 3.49 1.71
CA ALA A 24 8.43 3.66 1.35
C ALA A 24 7.66 4.14 2.60
N PRO A 25 7.54 5.46 2.81
CA PRO A 25 6.72 5.98 3.90
C PRO A 25 5.23 5.80 3.55
N GLY A 26 4.46 5.23 4.47
CA GLY A 26 3.03 5.03 4.28
C GLY A 26 2.27 6.36 4.41
N VAL A 27 1.93 6.97 3.28
CA VAL A 27 1.28 8.29 3.21
C VAL A 27 0.00 8.34 4.04
N ASP A 28 -0.85 7.31 3.95
CA ASP A 28 -2.08 7.21 4.75
C ASP A 28 -1.78 7.24 6.24
N ARG A 29 -0.76 6.50 6.69
CA ARG A 29 -0.39 6.47 8.12
C ARG A 29 0.22 7.80 8.57
N MET A 30 0.98 8.48 7.71
CA MET A 30 1.50 9.81 8.01
C MET A 30 0.37 10.82 8.18
N ILE A 31 -0.59 10.84 7.26
CA ILE A 31 -1.74 11.76 7.29
C ILE A 31 -2.61 11.45 8.51
N MET A 32 -2.83 10.18 8.84
CA MET A 32 -3.58 9.76 10.03
C MET A 32 -3.01 10.38 11.31
N LEU A 33 -1.69 10.33 11.47
CA LEU A 33 -1.00 10.93 12.63
C LEU A 33 -1.06 12.47 12.63
N ILE A 34 -1.00 13.12 11.46
CA ILE A 34 -1.11 14.58 11.33
C ILE A 34 -2.53 15.06 11.65
N CYS A 35 -3.55 14.32 11.22
CA CYS A 35 -4.96 14.61 11.50
C CYS A 35 -5.38 14.22 12.93
N GLY A 36 -4.57 13.43 13.64
CA GLY A 36 -4.89 12.98 15.01
C GLY A 36 -5.97 11.90 15.06
N GLU A 37 -6.19 11.20 13.95
CA GLU A 37 -7.23 10.18 13.84
C GLU A 37 -6.72 8.80 14.28
N GLU A 38 -7.58 7.99 14.89
CA GLU A 38 -7.19 6.64 15.34
C GLU A 38 -7.21 5.61 14.21
N SER A 39 -7.89 5.91 13.10
CA SER A 39 -8.16 4.99 12.00
C SER A 39 -7.86 5.61 10.64
N ILE A 40 -7.21 4.82 9.77
CA ILE A 40 -6.98 5.20 8.36
C ILE A 40 -8.26 5.36 7.55
N ARG A 41 -9.40 4.89 8.05
CA ARG A 41 -10.68 5.00 7.32
C ARG A 41 -11.21 6.42 7.29
N GLU A 42 -10.83 7.25 8.27
CA GLU A 42 -11.32 8.63 8.40
C GLU A 42 -10.61 9.59 7.42
N ILE A 43 -9.42 9.22 6.96
CA ILE A 43 -8.62 10.01 6.00
C ILE A 43 -8.79 9.53 4.54
N ILE A 44 -9.33 8.33 4.32
CA ILE A 44 -9.56 7.77 2.99
C ILE A 44 -10.99 8.12 2.56
N PRO A 45 -11.21 8.85 1.45
CA PRO A 45 -12.56 9.29 1.06
C PRO A 45 -13.57 8.17 0.83
N PHE A 46 -13.10 6.99 0.43
CA PHE A 46 -13.93 5.80 0.19
C PHE A 46 -13.27 4.57 0.80
N PRO A 47 -13.38 4.37 2.12
CA PRO A 47 -12.74 3.26 2.79
C PRO A 47 -13.41 1.94 2.38
N MET A 48 -12.68 0.84 2.53
CA MET A 48 -13.24 -0.50 2.39
C MET A 48 -13.81 -0.99 3.71
N THR A 49 -14.91 -1.72 3.64
CA THR A 49 -15.45 -2.48 4.77
C THR A 49 -14.56 -3.68 5.08
N LEU A 50 -14.79 -4.36 6.21
CA LEU A 50 -14.02 -5.53 6.62
C LEU A 50 -14.03 -6.69 5.60
N ILE A 51 -15.06 -6.73 4.75
CA ILE A 51 -15.22 -7.73 3.68
C ILE A 51 -14.63 -7.28 2.34
N GLY A 52 -13.92 -6.14 2.30
CA GLY A 52 -13.29 -5.63 1.08
C GLY A 52 -14.24 -4.93 0.11
N LEU A 53 -15.48 -4.64 0.52
CA LEU A 53 -16.42 -3.87 -0.30
C LEU A 53 -16.18 -2.37 -0.13
N ARG A 54 -16.22 -1.63 -1.24
CA ARG A 54 -16.05 -0.17 -1.26
C ARG A 54 -17.32 0.54 -0.78
N MET A 55 -17.21 1.42 0.21
CA MET A 55 -18.39 2.06 0.84
C MET A 55 -19.21 2.93 -0.13
N CYS A 56 -18.59 3.46 -1.20
CA CYS A 56 -19.31 4.19 -2.25
C CYS A 56 -20.42 3.37 -2.94
N LEU A 57 -20.27 2.04 -3.03
CA LEU A 57 -21.29 1.17 -3.59
C LEU A 57 -22.46 0.93 -2.63
N VAL A 58 -22.27 1.16 -1.33
CA VAL A 58 -23.33 1.08 -0.31
C VAL A 58 -24.17 2.37 -0.31
N TRP A 59 -23.58 3.53 -0.67
CA TRP A 59 -24.31 4.80 -0.69
C TRP A 59 -25.33 4.93 -1.82
N LYS A 60 -25.31 4.05 -2.83
CA LYS A 60 -26.29 4.07 -3.94
C LYS A 60 -27.57 3.26 -3.64
N GLY A 61 -27.88 3.01 -2.37
CA GLY A 61 -29.02 2.18 -1.94
C GLY A 61 -29.93 2.80 -0.86
N GLU A 62 -29.69 4.04 -0.44
CA GLU A 62 -30.61 4.78 0.44
C GLU A 62 -31.03 6.11 -0.19
N LYS A 63 -31.79 6.00 -1.28
CA LYS A 63 -32.97 6.82 -1.58
C LYS A 63 -34.01 5.94 -2.26
#